data_AF-A0A2D9YIL4-F1
#
_entry.id   AF-A0A2D9YIL4-F1
#
_cell.length_a   1.000
_cell.length_b   1.000
_cell.length_c   1.000
_cell.angle_alpha   90.00
_cell.angle_beta   90.00
_cell.angle_gamma   90.00
#
_symmetry.space_group_name_H-M   'P 1'
#
loop_
_entity.id
_entity.type
_entity.pdbx_description
1 polymer ?
#
loop_
_entity_poly.entity_id
_entity_poly.type
_entity_poly.pdbx_seq_one_letter_code
_entity_poly.pdbx_strand_id
1 'polypeptide(L)'
;MSTEASKTRSGRRHRSASSVVPSKRSVNYHDLRNPFPPMEIFSADQVTAIHETSLRTLEELGMKVLLPEAIELYRKGGARVVDDMVYIGRDMVKAALKTAPKSIQGRAGARAKDLTFELGRMIFQPGAGAPHATDLVRGRRPASAADYIEYTKLNQHFDVLQMLSPSVEPQDVATNVRHYFTTEAQLTLSDKFPFVFSRGTPQVIDCFEMLRDFRGVSDAEFSANPYCYTVINTNSPRTLDIPMAQGLIDFAKQGQMSIITPFTLMGAMAPITVAG
;
A
#
# COMPACT_ATOMS: atom_id res chain seq x y z
N MET A 1 -53.97 -27.96 57.69
CA MET A 1 -53.76 -27.59 56.28
C MET A 1 -52.92 -26.34 56.26
N SER A 2 -51.69 -26.49 55.78
CA SER A 2 -50.67 -25.44 55.65
C SER A 2 -51.13 -24.31 54.73
N THR A 3 -50.63 -23.10 54.96
CA THR A 3 -50.11 -22.25 53.87
C THR A 3 -49.21 -21.16 54.47
N GLU A 4 -47.93 -21.28 54.14
CA GLU A 4 -46.86 -20.33 54.44
C GLU A 4 -47.06 -19.01 53.67
N ALA A 5 -46.82 -17.90 54.36
CA ALA A 5 -46.66 -16.60 53.73
C ALA A 5 -45.29 -16.50 53.04
N SER A 6 -45.28 -16.63 51.71
CA SER A 6 -44.09 -16.43 50.88
C SER A 6 -43.81 -14.94 50.67
N LYS A 7 -42.70 -14.46 51.24
CA LYS A 7 -42.10 -13.14 50.97
C LYS A 7 -41.37 -13.18 49.62
N THR A 8 -42.00 -12.66 48.56
CA THR A 8 -41.32 -12.41 47.27
C THR A 8 -40.59 -11.07 47.29
N ARG A 9 -39.30 -11.11 47.63
CA ARG A 9 -38.33 -10.05 47.29
C ARG A 9 -37.97 -10.19 45.80
N SER A 10 -38.41 -9.25 44.98
CA SER A 10 -37.89 -9.06 43.62
C SER A 10 -37.49 -7.59 43.46
N GLY A 11 -36.26 -7.30 43.91
CA GLY A 11 -35.61 -6.02 43.68
C GLY A 11 -35.25 -5.89 42.21
N ARG A 12 -36.03 -5.10 41.48
CA ARG A 12 -35.80 -4.71 40.10
C ARG A 12 -34.54 -3.84 40.03
N ARG A 13 -33.37 -4.49 39.92
CA ARG A 13 -32.08 -3.81 39.78
C ARG A 13 -32.00 -3.25 38.36
N HIS A 14 -32.41 -2.00 38.19
CA HIS A 14 -32.08 -1.20 37.02
C HIS A 14 -30.56 -1.27 36.82
N ARG A 15 -30.11 -2.01 35.81
CA ARG A 15 -28.76 -1.85 35.27
C ARG A 15 -28.73 -0.45 34.68
N SER A 16 -28.16 0.50 35.42
CA SER A 16 -27.77 1.78 34.87
C SER A 16 -26.86 1.51 33.68
N ALA A 17 -27.21 2.10 32.54
CA ALA A 17 -26.33 2.16 31.39
C ALA A 17 -24.99 2.69 31.88
N SER A 18 -23.92 1.93 31.70
CA SER A 18 -22.57 2.42 31.96
C SER A 18 -22.36 3.62 31.05
N SER A 19 -22.37 4.82 31.64
CA SER A 19 -21.93 6.02 30.96
C SER A 19 -20.48 5.78 30.53
N VAL A 20 -20.28 5.50 29.25
CA VAL A 20 -18.95 5.44 28.64
C VAL A 20 -18.41 6.86 28.76
N VAL A 21 -17.57 7.08 29.78
CA VAL A 21 -16.83 8.33 29.91
C VAL A 21 -15.94 8.43 28.67
N PRO A 22 -16.09 9.44 27.81
CA PRO A 22 -15.19 9.59 26.67
C PRO A 22 -13.77 9.71 27.20
N SER A 23 -12.87 8.87 26.68
CA SER A 23 -11.44 8.97 26.97
C SER A 23 -10.98 10.41 26.75
N LYS A 24 -10.40 11.03 27.78
CA LYS A 24 -9.80 12.38 27.72
C LYS A 24 -8.60 12.46 26.75
N ARG A 25 -8.12 11.33 26.24
CA ARG A 25 -6.97 11.30 25.34
C ARG A 25 -7.44 11.66 23.94
N SER A 26 -7.23 12.91 23.53
CA SER A 26 -7.20 13.26 22.11
C SER A 26 -5.95 12.60 21.51
N VAL A 27 -6.13 11.41 20.91
CA VAL A 27 -5.04 10.73 20.22
C VAL A 27 -5.13 11.12 18.76
N ASN A 28 -4.11 11.84 18.27
CA ASN A 28 -3.97 12.10 16.85
C ASN A 28 -3.34 10.88 16.18
N TYR A 29 -4.17 9.93 15.75
CA TYR A 29 -3.72 8.79 14.95
C TYR A 29 -3.45 9.16 13.50
N HIS A 30 -3.79 10.36 13.04
CA HIS A 30 -3.59 10.77 11.66
C HIS A 30 -2.13 11.17 11.37
N ASP A 31 -1.48 11.88 12.29
CA ASP A 31 -0.07 12.31 12.14
C ASP A 31 0.85 11.64 13.17
N LEU A 32 1.12 10.36 12.95
CA LEU A 32 2.02 9.59 13.82
C LEU A 32 3.47 9.83 13.40
N ARG A 33 4.31 10.18 14.39
CA ARG A 33 5.76 10.28 14.23
C ARG A 33 6.45 9.35 15.23
N ASN A 34 7.55 8.72 14.81
CA ASN A 34 8.35 7.93 15.73
C ASN A 34 9.03 8.89 16.73
N PRO A 35 8.73 8.81 18.05
CA PRO A 35 9.33 9.72 19.02
C PRO A 35 10.76 9.33 19.38
N PHE A 36 11.23 8.15 18.96
CA PHE A 36 12.56 7.65 19.26
C PHE A 36 13.54 8.02 18.13
N PRO A 37 14.83 8.28 18.47
CA PRO A 37 15.85 8.42 17.45
C PRO A 37 15.95 7.14 16.61
N PRO A 38 16.22 7.23 15.30
CA PRO A 38 16.54 6.07 14.49
C PRO A 38 17.68 5.27 15.12
N MET A 39 17.51 3.96 15.22
CA MET A 39 18.54 3.07 15.76
C MET A 39 19.48 2.66 14.63
N GLU A 40 20.77 3.00 14.76
CA GLU A 40 21.79 2.61 13.79
C GLU A 40 22.21 1.15 14.04
N ILE A 41 21.89 0.27 13.08
CA ILE A 41 22.27 -1.16 13.13
C ILE A 41 23.63 -1.39 12.46
N PHE A 42 23.98 -0.55 11.48
CA PHE A 42 25.23 -0.59 10.73
C PHE A 42 25.98 0.72 10.94
N SER A 43 27.31 0.66 11.00
CA SER A 43 28.16 1.85 11.02
C SER A 43 28.12 2.58 9.66
N ALA A 44 28.53 3.85 9.63
CA ALA A 44 28.49 4.67 8.42
C ALA A 44 29.33 4.10 7.26
N ASP A 45 30.47 3.48 7.54
CA ASP A 45 31.31 2.79 6.56
C ASP A 45 30.63 1.51 6.03
N GLN A 46 29.91 0.77 6.88
CA GLN A 46 29.13 -0.40 6.46
C GLN A 46 27.96 0.02 5.55
N VAL A 47 27.24 1.09 5.88
CA VAL A 47 26.18 1.65 5.03
C VAL A 47 26.75 2.06 3.66
N THR A 48 27.92 2.71 3.66
CA THR A 48 28.62 3.08 2.41
C THR A 48 29.00 1.84 1.61
N ALA A 49 29.54 0.79 2.25
CA ALA A 49 29.91 -0.45 1.58
C ALA A 49 28.71 -1.18 0.97
N ILE A 50 27.56 -1.19 1.65
CA ILE A 50 26.30 -1.75 1.12
C ILE A 50 25.84 -0.94 -0.09
N HIS A 51 25.86 0.40 -0.01
CA HIS A 51 25.50 1.26 -1.13
C HIS A 51 26.39 1.02 -2.35
N GLU A 52 27.71 1.05 -2.18
CA GLU A 52 28.68 0.82 -3.25
C GLU A 52 28.53 -0.57 -3.88
N THR A 53 28.23 -1.59 -3.06
CA THR A 53 27.96 -2.95 -3.54
C THR A 53 26.65 -3.00 -4.34
N SER A 54 25.59 -2.34 -3.88
CA SER A 54 24.31 -2.27 -4.61
C SER A 54 24.47 -1.62 -5.98
N LEU A 55 25.25 -0.55 -6.05
CA LEU A 55 25.60 0.14 -7.29
C LEU A 55 26.38 -0.79 -8.25
N ARG A 56 27.40 -1.49 -7.73
CA ARG A 56 28.17 -2.46 -8.51
C ARG A 56 27.29 -3.60 -9.02
N THR A 57 26.37 -4.11 -8.20
CA THR A 57 25.42 -5.16 -8.60
C THR A 57 24.55 -4.69 -9.78
N LEU A 58 24.02 -3.48 -9.75
CA LEU A 58 23.21 -2.94 -10.84
C LEU A 58 24.02 -2.70 -12.13
N GLU A 59 25.28 -2.28 -12.00
CA GLU A 59 26.15 -1.93 -13.12
C GLU A 59 26.80 -3.15 -13.80
N GLU A 60 27.26 -4.11 -13.00
CA GLU A 60 28.00 -5.29 -13.48
C GLU A 60 27.08 -6.49 -13.75
N LEU A 61 26.09 -6.71 -12.88
CA LEU A 61 25.21 -7.88 -12.97
C LEU A 61 23.86 -7.55 -13.62
N GLY A 62 23.41 -6.29 -13.54
CA GLY A 62 22.17 -5.81 -14.15
C GLY A 62 20.89 -6.18 -13.41
N MET A 63 19.75 -5.89 -14.05
CA MET A 63 18.41 -6.32 -13.65
C MET A 63 17.68 -6.79 -14.90
N LYS A 64 17.03 -7.95 -14.82
CA LYS A 64 16.21 -8.48 -15.90
C LYS A 64 14.91 -7.68 -15.99
N VAL A 65 14.59 -7.12 -17.14
CA VAL A 65 13.36 -6.34 -17.38
C VAL A 65 12.59 -6.99 -18.50
N LEU A 66 11.36 -7.44 -18.23
CA LEU A 66 10.61 -8.26 -19.19
C LEU A 66 9.73 -7.45 -20.15
N LEU A 67 9.41 -6.20 -19.83
CA LEU A 67 8.58 -5.34 -20.68
C LEU A 67 9.46 -4.61 -21.73
N PRO A 68 9.23 -4.80 -23.04
CA PRO A 68 10.02 -4.13 -24.08
C PRO A 68 9.98 -2.59 -24.02
N GLU A 69 8.82 -1.99 -23.70
CA GLU A 69 8.71 -0.53 -23.53
C GLU A 69 9.63 -0.04 -22.40
N ALA A 70 9.68 -0.75 -21.27
CA ALA A 70 10.54 -0.40 -20.15
C ALA A 70 12.04 -0.52 -20.51
N ILE A 71 12.42 -1.57 -21.24
CA ILE A 71 13.79 -1.71 -21.74
C ILE A 71 14.19 -0.49 -22.59
N GLU A 72 13.29 -0.03 -23.48
CA GLU A 72 13.55 1.14 -24.31
C GLU A 72 13.67 2.43 -23.49
N LEU A 73 12.86 2.60 -22.44
CA LEU A 73 12.99 3.72 -21.51
C LEU A 73 14.35 3.72 -20.80
N TYR A 74 14.82 2.55 -20.34
CA TYR A 74 16.15 2.42 -19.76
C TYR A 74 17.26 2.73 -20.76
N ARG A 75 17.16 2.21 -21.99
CA ARG A 75 18.11 2.49 -23.07
C ARG A 75 18.20 3.98 -23.38
N LYS A 76 17.06 4.66 -23.52
CA LYS A 76 16.98 6.12 -23.72
C LYS A 76 17.57 6.89 -22.53
N GLY A 77 17.44 6.36 -21.32
CA GLY A 77 18.06 6.90 -20.11
C GLY A 77 19.58 6.68 -20.02
N GLY A 78 20.19 5.97 -20.98
CA GLY A 78 21.62 5.70 -21.03
C GLY A 78 22.04 4.35 -20.42
N ALA A 79 21.11 3.48 -20.05
CA ALA A 79 21.45 2.15 -19.56
C ALA A 79 22.04 1.30 -20.70
N ARG A 80 23.06 0.50 -20.37
CA ARG A 80 23.53 -0.55 -21.29
C ARG A 80 22.51 -1.69 -21.24
N VAL A 81 22.08 -2.17 -22.40
CA VAL A 81 21.09 -3.26 -22.51
C VAL A 81 21.66 -4.38 -23.36
N VAL A 82 21.54 -5.62 -22.87
CA VAL A 82 21.82 -6.85 -23.62
C VAL A 82 20.59 -7.74 -23.50
N ASP A 83 19.87 -7.95 -24.60
CA ASP A 83 18.58 -8.64 -24.62
C ASP A 83 17.57 -8.03 -23.62
N ASP A 84 17.18 -8.80 -22.60
CA ASP A 84 16.30 -8.39 -21.50
C ASP A 84 17.05 -7.99 -20.22
N MET A 85 18.38 -7.95 -20.26
CA MET A 85 19.22 -7.51 -19.15
C MET A 85 19.57 -6.02 -19.26
N VAL A 86 19.17 -5.26 -18.24
CA VAL A 86 19.44 -3.82 -18.13
C VAL A 86 20.53 -3.58 -17.09
N TYR A 87 21.62 -2.97 -17.49
CA TYR A 87 22.73 -2.59 -16.62
C TYR A 87 22.63 -1.10 -16.31
N ILE A 88 22.34 -0.78 -15.05
CA ILE A 88 22.04 0.58 -14.61
C ILE A 88 23.32 1.21 -14.04
N GLY A 89 23.80 2.26 -14.70
CA GLY A 89 25.01 2.96 -14.28
C GLY A 89 24.82 3.79 -13.00
N ARG A 90 25.91 3.97 -12.26
CA ARG A 90 25.93 4.72 -10.99
C ARG A 90 25.42 6.16 -11.14
N ASP A 91 25.80 6.82 -12.22
CA ASP A 91 25.39 8.19 -12.51
C ASP A 91 23.89 8.29 -12.81
N MET A 92 23.29 7.25 -13.41
CA MET A 92 21.84 7.19 -13.62
C MET A 92 21.10 7.11 -12.28
N VAL A 93 21.56 6.25 -11.36
CA VAL A 93 20.99 6.13 -10.01
C VAL A 93 21.11 7.46 -9.27
N LYS A 94 22.29 8.08 -9.29
CA LYS A 94 22.54 9.38 -8.65
C LYS A 94 21.65 10.49 -9.22
N ALA A 95 21.46 10.53 -10.54
CA ALA A 95 20.59 11.49 -11.20
C ALA A 95 19.12 11.29 -10.82
N ALA A 96 18.63 10.04 -10.80
CA ALA A 96 17.26 9.70 -10.40
C ALA A 96 16.99 10.04 -8.93
N LEU A 97 17.93 9.75 -8.02
CA LEU A 97 17.77 10.08 -6.59
C LEU A 97 17.74 11.59 -6.33
N LYS A 98 18.35 12.40 -7.21
CA LYS A 98 18.31 13.87 -7.11
C LYS A 98 16.93 14.44 -7.46
N THR A 99 16.20 13.79 -8.36
CA THR A 99 14.85 14.23 -8.77
C THR A 99 13.74 13.67 -7.88
N ALA A 100 14.01 12.61 -7.12
CA ALA A 100 13.05 12.02 -6.20
C ALA A 100 12.65 13.00 -5.07
N PRO A 101 11.34 13.23 -4.85
CA PRO A 101 10.86 14.13 -3.80
C PRO A 101 11.18 13.57 -2.41
N LYS A 102 11.52 14.46 -1.45
CA LYS A 102 11.74 14.10 -0.04
C LYS A 102 10.45 13.97 0.78
N SER A 103 9.37 14.54 0.27
CA SER A 103 8.04 14.54 0.88
C SER A 103 7.01 14.49 -0.25
N ILE A 104 6.04 13.58 -0.15
CA ILE A 104 4.95 13.41 -1.14
C ILE A 104 3.63 13.67 -0.41
N GLN A 105 2.75 14.50 -1.01
CA GLN A 105 1.42 14.78 -0.47
C GLN A 105 0.38 13.91 -1.17
N GLY A 106 -0.15 12.90 -0.48
CA GLY A 106 -1.24 12.06 -0.95
C GLY A 106 -2.59 12.68 -0.64
N ARG A 107 -3.41 12.87 -1.69
CA ARG A 107 -4.76 13.42 -1.61
C ARG A 107 -5.74 12.31 -1.32
N ALA A 108 -6.25 12.26 -0.09
CA ALA A 108 -7.24 11.28 0.31
C ALA A 108 -8.64 11.72 -0.14
N GLY A 109 -9.65 10.94 0.22
CA GLY A 109 -11.03 11.28 -0.12
C GLY A 109 -11.64 12.41 0.68
N ALA A 110 -11.10 12.67 1.87
CA ALA A 110 -11.37 13.87 2.64
C ALA A 110 -10.04 14.59 2.90
N ARG A 111 -10.01 15.92 2.75
CA ARG A 111 -8.79 16.72 3.00
C ARG A 111 -8.22 16.54 4.41
N ALA A 112 -9.08 16.27 5.39
CA ALA A 112 -8.67 15.98 6.77
C ALA A 112 -7.95 14.63 6.92
N LYS A 113 -7.91 13.82 5.87
CA LYS A 113 -7.26 12.50 5.77
C LYS A 113 -6.09 12.49 4.77
N ASP A 114 -5.73 13.65 4.21
CA ASP A 114 -4.56 13.80 3.33
C ASP A 114 -3.29 13.36 4.08
N LEU A 115 -2.43 12.61 3.39
CA LEU A 115 -1.24 12.02 4.00
C LEU A 115 0.01 12.70 3.48
N THR A 116 0.95 12.97 4.39
CA THR A 116 2.31 13.37 4.02
C THR A 116 3.23 12.16 4.15
N PHE A 117 3.82 11.72 3.05
CA PHE A 117 4.81 10.65 3.00
C PHE A 117 6.20 11.26 3.08
N GLU A 118 6.81 11.25 4.26
CA GLU A 118 8.16 11.78 4.48
C GLU A 118 8.88 11.03 5.60
N LEU A 119 10.20 11.20 5.67
CA LEU A 119 11.04 10.57 6.68
C LEU A 119 10.54 10.91 8.10
N GLY A 120 10.38 9.88 8.94
CA GLY A 120 9.98 10.01 10.34
C GLY A 120 8.47 9.97 10.59
N ARG A 121 7.62 10.06 9.56
CA ARG A 121 6.18 9.79 9.66
C ARG A 121 5.89 8.30 9.58
N MET A 122 4.90 7.86 10.35
CA MET A 122 4.43 6.48 10.38
C MET A 122 3.00 6.44 9.84
N ILE A 123 2.81 5.70 8.74
CA ILE A 123 1.52 5.50 8.10
C ILE A 123 1.23 4.01 8.09
N PHE A 124 0.08 3.62 8.62
CA PHE A 124 -0.35 2.24 8.77
C PHE A 124 -1.52 1.94 7.83
N GLN A 125 -1.52 0.72 7.31
CA GLN A 125 -2.59 0.15 6.51
C GLN A 125 -2.85 -1.28 7.00
N PRO A 126 -4.06 -1.84 6.77
CA PRO A 126 -4.31 -3.24 7.06
C PRO A 126 -3.52 -4.17 6.14
N GLY A 127 -3.56 -5.48 6.43
CA GLY A 127 -2.94 -6.50 5.57
C GLY A 127 -3.41 -6.41 4.11
N ALA A 128 -2.56 -6.87 3.19
CA ALA A 128 -2.70 -6.64 1.75
C ALA A 128 -2.55 -7.94 0.95
N GLY A 129 -3.45 -8.17 -0.02
CA GLY A 129 -3.31 -9.23 -1.03
C GLY A 129 -3.65 -10.65 -0.55
N ALA A 130 -4.37 -10.81 0.57
CA ALA A 130 -4.68 -12.13 1.10
C ALA A 130 -5.80 -12.81 0.28
N PRO A 131 -5.61 -14.04 -0.24
CA PRO A 131 -6.67 -14.73 -0.98
C PRO A 131 -7.79 -15.24 -0.06
N HIS A 132 -7.55 -15.35 1.24
CA HIS A 132 -8.51 -15.90 2.19
C HIS A 132 -8.94 -14.85 3.22
N ALA A 133 -10.22 -14.84 3.55
CA ALA A 133 -10.76 -14.12 4.70
C ALA A 133 -10.87 -15.07 5.90
N THR A 134 -10.73 -14.53 7.11
CA THR A 134 -10.90 -15.30 8.35
C THR A 134 -11.61 -14.45 9.39
N ASP A 135 -12.59 -15.03 10.08
CA ASP A 135 -13.21 -14.45 11.27
C ASP A 135 -13.71 -15.54 12.23
N LEU A 136 -14.15 -15.16 13.43
CA LEU A 136 -14.56 -16.08 14.49
C LEU A 136 -15.89 -16.81 14.22
N VAL A 137 -16.71 -16.31 13.29
CA VAL A 137 -18.06 -16.83 13.03
C VAL A 137 -18.07 -17.77 11.83
N ARG A 138 -17.42 -17.37 10.73
CA ARG A 138 -17.39 -18.06 9.43
C ARG A 138 -16.09 -18.84 9.20
N GLY A 139 -15.10 -18.70 10.07
CA GLY A 139 -13.79 -19.37 9.94
C GLY A 139 -12.98 -18.88 8.74
N ARG A 140 -11.95 -19.64 8.36
CA ARG A 140 -11.10 -19.36 7.18
C ARG A 140 -11.77 -19.84 5.89
N ARG A 141 -11.84 -18.98 4.88
CA ARG A 141 -12.49 -19.26 3.59
C ARG A 141 -11.85 -18.47 2.44
N PRO A 142 -12.03 -18.87 1.17
CA PRO A 142 -11.78 -17.98 0.05
C PRO A 142 -12.53 -16.66 0.25
N ALA A 143 -11.84 -15.54 0.06
CA ALA A 143 -12.46 -14.24 0.24
C ALA A 143 -13.45 -13.91 -0.88
N SER A 144 -14.50 -13.18 -0.52
CA SER A 144 -15.61 -12.77 -1.37
C SER A 144 -15.73 -11.24 -1.46
N ALA A 145 -16.58 -10.75 -2.35
CA ALA A 145 -17.00 -9.35 -2.41
C ALA A 145 -17.53 -8.85 -1.06
N ALA A 146 -18.29 -9.67 -0.35
CA ALA A 146 -18.80 -9.34 0.98
C ALA A 146 -17.65 -9.11 1.98
N ASP A 147 -16.63 -9.97 1.94
CA ASP A 147 -15.45 -9.85 2.80
C ASP A 147 -14.65 -8.57 2.49
N TYR A 148 -14.48 -8.24 1.21
CA TYR A 148 -13.83 -7.00 0.78
C TYR A 148 -14.56 -5.78 1.35
N ILE A 149 -15.89 -5.71 1.18
CA ILE A 149 -16.73 -4.61 1.67
C ILE A 149 -16.64 -4.49 3.19
N GLU A 150 -16.73 -5.60 3.92
CA GLU A 150 -16.62 -5.61 5.37
C GLU A 150 -15.24 -5.12 5.84
N TYR A 151 -14.17 -5.57 5.21
CA TYR A 151 -12.80 -5.17 5.55
C TYR A 151 -12.54 -3.70 5.21
N THR A 152 -13.08 -3.18 4.11
CA THR A 152 -13.00 -1.74 3.77
C THR A 152 -13.74 -0.90 4.82
N LYS A 153 -14.93 -1.33 5.28
CA LYS A 153 -15.67 -0.66 6.35
C LYS A 153 -14.90 -0.68 7.69
N LEU A 154 -14.28 -1.81 8.03
CA LEU A 154 -13.41 -1.91 9.21
C LEU A 154 -12.20 -0.99 9.09
N ASN A 155 -11.53 -0.98 7.94
CA ASN A 155 -10.41 -0.10 7.67
C ASN A 155 -10.83 1.36 7.80
N GLN A 156 -11.99 1.75 7.26
CA GLN A 156 -12.55 3.10 7.41
C GLN A 156 -12.80 3.47 8.87
N HIS A 157 -13.35 2.55 9.66
CA HIS A 157 -13.72 2.78 11.06
C HIS A 157 -12.54 3.11 11.96
N PHE A 158 -11.38 2.48 11.75
CA PHE A 158 -10.22 2.65 12.63
C PHE A 158 -9.28 3.76 12.16
N ASP A 159 -9.18 4.85 12.92
CA ASP A 159 -8.30 6.00 12.61
C ASP A 159 -6.80 5.67 12.65
N VAL A 160 -6.42 4.59 13.34
CA VAL A 160 -5.03 4.09 13.36
C VAL A 160 -4.58 3.51 12.01
N LEU A 161 -5.51 3.25 11.10
CA LEU A 161 -5.23 2.82 9.73
C LEU A 161 -5.51 3.99 8.78
N GLN A 162 -4.49 4.68 8.30
CA GLN A 162 -4.65 5.98 7.64
C GLN A 162 -4.88 5.85 6.12
N MET A 163 -4.58 4.70 5.51
CA MET A 163 -4.81 4.42 4.09
C MET A 163 -5.49 3.07 3.86
N LEU A 164 -6.04 2.89 2.67
CA LEU A 164 -6.65 1.65 2.22
C LEU A 164 -5.60 0.73 1.60
N SER A 165 -5.65 -0.56 1.91
CA SER A 165 -4.82 -1.58 1.28
C SER A 165 -5.61 -2.30 0.17
N PRO A 166 -4.95 -3.13 -0.66
CA PRO A 166 -5.67 -4.05 -1.55
C PRO A 166 -6.58 -5.06 -0.83
N SER A 167 -6.51 -5.14 0.51
CA SER A 167 -7.35 -5.99 1.35
C SER A 167 -7.27 -7.48 0.95
N VAL A 168 -8.37 -8.21 1.11
CA VAL A 168 -8.55 -9.58 0.62
C VAL A 168 -8.97 -9.61 -0.85
N GLU A 169 -8.65 -10.67 -1.59
CA GLU A 169 -9.08 -10.80 -2.99
C GLU A 169 -10.56 -11.25 -3.09
N PRO A 170 -11.48 -10.48 -3.69
CA PRO A 170 -12.88 -10.89 -3.86
C PRO A 170 -13.00 -11.91 -5.02
N GLN A 171 -12.79 -13.19 -4.72
CA GLN A 171 -12.63 -14.24 -5.73
C GLN A 171 -13.93 -14.58 -6.48
N ASP A 172 -15.08 -14.25 -5.92
CA ASP A 172 -16.42 -14.40 -6.51
C ASP A 172 -16.77 -13.29 -7.53
N VAL A 173 -15.96 -12.23 -7.63
CA VAL A 173 -16.06 -11.22 -8.70
C VAL A 173 -15.16 -11.61 -9.85
N ALA A 174 -15.68 -11.64 -11.09
CA ALA A 174 -14.89 -12.01 -12.26
C ALA A 174 -13.68 -11.08 -12.47
N THR A 175 -12.52 -11.65 -12.81
CA THR A 175 -11.22 -10.95 -12.86
C THR A 175 -11.20 -9.75 -13.80
N ASN A 176 -11.96 -9.80 -14.89
CA ASN A 176 -12.03 -8.75 -15.91
C ASN A 176 -12.83 -7.51 -15.47
N VAL A 177 -13.62 -7.60 -14.40
CA VAL A 177 -14.42 -6.48 -13.83
C VAL A 177 -14.12 -6.23 -12.35
N ARG A 178 -13.19 -6.99 -11.78
CA ARG A 178 -12.86 -6.93 -10.35
C ARG A 178 -12.31 -5.57 -9.94
N HIS A 179 -11.55 -4.91 -10.81
CA HIS A 179 -10.99 -3.58 -10.55
C HIS A 179 -12.08 -2.51 -10.41
N TYR A 180 -13.16 -2.59 -11.20
CA TYR A 180 -14.33 -1.71 -11.04
C TYR A 180 -14.96 -1.91 -9.66
N PHE A 181 -15.24 -3.15 -9.28
CA PHE A 181 -15.81 -3.47 -7.97
C PHE A 181 -14.94 -2.96 -6.80
N THR A 182 -13.63 -3.25 -6.83
CA THR A 182 -12.74 -2.83 -5.74
C THR A 182 -12.57 -1.32 -5.67
N THR A 183 -12.54 -0.64 -6.82
CA THR A 183 -12.40 0.82 -6.87
C THR A 183 -13.68 1.49 -6.37
N GLU A 184 -14.85 1.08 -6.86
CA GLU A 184 -16.14 1.57 -6.38
C GLU A 184 -16.29 1.38 -4.86
N ALA A 185 -15.99 0.18 -4.35
CA ALA A 185 -16.07 -0.11 -2.92
C ALA A 185 -15.15 0.78 -2.09
N GLN A 186 -13.91 1.02 -2.52
CA GLN A 186 -13.00 1.94 -1.83
C GLN A 186 -13.53 3.37 -1.83
N LEU A 187 -14.00 3.87 -2.97
CA LEU A 187 -14.46 5.26 -3.13
C LEU A 187 -15.74 5.56 -2.37
N THR A 188 -16.68 4.61 -2.37
CA THR A 188 -18.01 4.79 -1.77
C THR A 188 -18.06 4.45 -0.28
N LEU A 189 -17.16 3.60 0.21
CA LEU A 189 -17.15 3.16 1.61
C LEU A 189 -16.06 3.82 2.46
N SER A 190 -15.12 4.56 1.84
CA SER A 190 -14.04 5.24 2.54
C SER A 190 -13.64 6.55 1.86
N ASP A 191 -13.17 7.46 2.71
CA ASP A 191 -12.56 8.74 2.36
C ASP A 191 -11.04 8.76 2.68
N LYS A 192 -10.44 7.58 2.88
CA LYS A 192 -8.98 7.40 3.07
C LYS A 192 -8.27 7.31 1.73
N PHE A 193 -6.94 7.36 1.77
CA PHE A 193 -6.10 7.29 0.58
C PHE A 193 -6.18 5.89 -0.08
N PRO A 194 -6.67 5.77 -1.34
CA PRO A 194 -7.00 4.50 -1.98
C PRO A 194 -5.82 3.78 -2.66
N PHE A 195 -5.95 2.47 -2.76
CA PHE A 195 -5.02 1.60 -3.49
C PHE A 195 -5.59 1.23 -4.87
N VAL A 196 -4.73 1.19 -5.89
CA VAL A 196 -5.07 0.73 -7.24
C VAL A 196 -4.09 -0.37 -7.66
N PHE A 197 -4.62 -1.49 -8.13
CA PHE A 197 -3.80 -2.60 -8.63
C PHE A 197 -3.20 -2.29 -10.01
N SER A 198 -1.89 -2.52 -10.15
CA SER A 198 -1.20 -2.50 -11.45
C SER A 198 -1.41 -3.78 -12.26
N ARG A 199 -2.66 -4.07 -12.67
CA ARG A 199 -3.06 -5.26 -13.46
C ARG A 199 -3.14 -4.97 -14.96
N GLY A 200 -2.21 -4.15 -15.45
CA GLY A 200 -2.14 -3.74 -16.86
C GLY A 200 -2.89 -2.45 -17.16
N THR A 201 -2.45 -1.77 -18.21
CA THR A 201 -2.85 -0.40 -18.55
C THR A 201 -4.37 -0.19 -18.63
N PRO A 202 -5.17 -1.04 -19.29
CA PRO A 202 -6.61 -0.79 -19.39
C PRO A 202 -7.28 -0.68 -18.00
N GLN A 203 -7.00 -1.63 -17.10
CA GLN A 203 -7.60 -1.60 -15.76
C GLN A 203 -7.07 -0.46 -14.89
N VAL A 204 -5.79 -0.09 -15.04
CA VAL A 204 -5.21 1.04 -14.31
C VAL A 204 -5.86 2.36 -14.75
N ILE A 205 -6.02 2.54 -16.06
CA ILE A 205 -6.67 3.74 -16.62
C ILE A 205 -8.14 3.80 -16.21
N ASP A 206 -8.88 2.69 -16.25
CA ASP A 206 -10.25 2.60 -15.73
C ASP A 206 -10.31 3.10 -14.26
N CYS A 207 -9.40 2.63 -13.41
CA CYS A 207 -9.36 3.04 -12.00
C CYS A 207 -9.04 4.53 -11.83
N PHE A 208 -8.14 5.08 -12.65
CA PHE A 208 -7.81 6.51 -12.64
C PHE A 208 -8.99 7.37 -13.09
N GLU A 209 -9.68 6.97 -14.16
CA GLU A 209 -10.89 7.66 -14.65
C GLU A 209 -11.99 7.64 -13.58
N MET A 210 -12.29 6.49 -13.00
CA MET A 210 -13.25 6.37 -11.90
C MET A 210 -12.89 7.27 -10.70
N LEU A 211 -11.63 7.24 -10.27
CA LEU A 211 -11.17 8.03 -9.12
C LEU A 211 -11.24 9.53 -9.43
N ARG A 212 -10.76 9.95 -10.60
CA ARG A 212 -10.78 11.35 -11.04
C ARG A 212 -12.22 11.87 -11.09
N ASP A 213 -13.11 11.13 -11.74
CA ASP A 213 -14.51 11.52 -11.94
C ASP A 213 -15.28 11.55 -10.60
N PHE A 214 -15.07 10.53 -9.76
CA PHE A 214 -15.67 10.48 -8.43
C PHE A 214 -15.21 11.64 -7.53
N ARG A 215 -13.95 12.07 -7.66
CA ARG A 215 -13.39 13.22 -6.91
C ARG A 215 -13.72 14.56 -7.55
N GLY A 216 -14.22 14.58 -8.79
CA GLY A 216 -14.51 15.81 -9.52
C GLY A 216 -13.26 16.66 -9.78
N VAL A 217 -12.11 16.03 -9.98
CA VAL A 217 -10.83 16.73 -10.24
C VAL A 217 -10.52 16.73 -11.74
N SER A 218 -9.89 17.80 -12.22
CA SER A 218 -9.45 17.87 -13.62
C SER A 218 -8.24 16.96 -13.90
N ASP A 219 -7.97 16.66 -15.17
CA ASP A 219 -6.77 15.90 -15.58
C ASP A 219 -5.47 16.55 -15.10
N ALA A 220 -5.41 17.88 -15.18
CA ALA A 220 -4.26 18.65 -14.74
C ALA A 220 -4.06 18.53 -13.22
N GLU A 221 -5.14 18.60 -12.43
CA GLU A 221 -5.07 18.42 -10.98
C GLU A 221 -4.70 16.99 -10.60
N PHE A 222 -5.27 16.00 -11.29
CA PHE A 222 -4.99 14.57 -11.09
C PHE A 222 -3.52 14.27 -11.35
N SER A 223 -2.96 14.76 -12.45
CA SER A 223 -1.54 14.56 -12.80
C SER A 223 -0.56 15.33 -11.90
N ALA A 224 -1.01 16.39 -11.24
CA ALA A 224 -0.16 17.22 -10.38
C ALA A 224 0.00 16.68 -8.94
N ASN A 225 -0.87 15.76 -8.49
CA ASN A 225 -0.84 15.22 -7.14
C ASN A 225 -1.18 13.73 -7.13
N PRO A 226 -0.57 12.92 -6.26
CA PRO A 226 -1.04 11.55 -6.03
C PRO A 226 -2.41 11.53 -5.35
N TYR A 227 -3.40 10.89 -5.97
CA TYR A 227 -4.72 10.59 -5.40
C TYR A 227 -4.88 9.12 -5.05
N CYS A 228 -3.96 8.28 -5.51
CA CYS A 228 -3.88 6.87 -5.16
C CYS A 228 -2.43 6.40 -5.15
N TYR A 229 -2.25 5.15 -4.73
CA TYR A 229 -0.98 4.47 -4.87
C TYR A 229 -1.13 3.03 -5.36
N THR A 230 -0.02 2.50 -5.83
CA THR A 230 0.17 1.08 -6.11
C THR A 230 1.42 0.57 -5.41
N VAL A 231 1.56 -0.75 -5.38
CA VAL A 231 2.77 -1.45 -4.97
C VAL A 231 3.34 -2.16 -6.20
N ILE A 232 4.59 -1.84 -6.52
CA ILE A 232 5.35 -2.42 -7.62
C ILE A 232 6.37 -3.38 -7.01
N ASN A 233 6.12 -4.68 -7.12
CA ASN A 233 7.03 -5.69 -6.61
C ASN A 233 8.09 -6.05 -7.66
N THR A 234 9.36 -6.04 -7.30
CA THR A 234 10.37 -6.70 -8.13
C THR A 234 10.38 -8.19 -7.82
N ASN A 235 10.30 -9.03 -8.84
CA ASN A 235 10.42 -10.47 -8.71
C ASN A 235 11.90 -10.83 -8.45
N SER A 236 12.18 -11.31 -7.24
CA SER A 236 13.55 -11.58 -6.81
C SER A 236 14.02 -12.97 -7.24
N PRO A 237 15.29 -13.12 -7.68
CA PRO A 237 16.32 -12.09 -7.72
C PRO A 237 16.27 -11.22 -8.99
N ARG A 238 16.38 -9.90 -8.80
CA ARG A 238 16.69 -8.89 -9.84
C ARG A 238 15.87 -8.99 -11.13
N THR A 239 14.56 -9.22 -11.04
CA THR A 239 13.66 -9.22 -12.19
C THR A 239 12.52 -8.22 -12.00
N LEU A 240 12.27 -7.39 -13.00
CA LEU A 240 11.08 -6.56 -13.12
C LEU A 240 10.18 -7.17 -14.20
N ASP A 241 9.07 -7.75 -13.79
CA ASP A 241 8.14 -8.43 -14.69
C ASP A 241 7.29 -7.44 -15.50
N ILE A 242 6.56 -7.99 -16.48
CA ILE A 242 5.73 -7.22 -17.41
C ILE A 242 4.68 -6.36 -16.68
N PRO A 243 3.77 -6.91 -15.85
CA PRO A 243 2.73 -6.11 -15.22
C PRO A 243 3.29 -5.06 -14.24
N MET A 244 4.38 -5.37 -13.52
CA MET A 244 5.00 -4.43 -12.59
C MET A 244 5.73 -3.29 -13.32
N ALA A 245 6.45 -3.60 -14.40
CA ALA A 245 7.05 -2.57 -15.27
C ALA A 245 5.98 -1.66 -15.89
N GLN A 246 4.89 -2.25 -16.40
CA GLN A 246 3.78 -1.50 -17.00
C GLN A 246 3.11 -0.60 -15.96
N GLY A 247 2.83 -1.13 -14.76
CA GLY A 247 2.26 -0.37 -13.66
C GLY A 247 3.11 0.83 -13.26
N LEU A 248 4.44 0.66 -13.20
CA LEU A 248 5.35 1.77 -12.91
C LEU A 248 5.25 2.88 -13.96
N ILE A 249 5.19 2.50 -15.25
CA ILE A 249 5.04 3.46 -16.36
C ILE A 249 3.69 4.17 -16.29
N ASP A 250 2.59 3.43 -16.08
CA ASP A 250 1.24 3.97 -16.07
C ASP A 250 1.05 4.98 -14.92
N PHE A 251 1.53 4.64 -13.72
CA PHE A 251 1.47 5.53 -12.56
C PHE A 251 2.37 6.76 -12.73
N ALA A 252 3.59 6.58 -13.24
CA ALA A 252 4.51 7.69 -13.47
C ALA A 252 3.97 8.68 -14.52
N LYS A 253 3.36 8.19 -15.61
CA LYS A 253 2.74 9.02 -16.65
C LYS A 253 1.57 9.87 -16.12
N GLN A 254 0.90 9.40 -15.06
CA GLN A 254 -0.26 10.06 -14.45
C GLN A 254 0.05 10.78 -13.13
N GLY A 255 1.33 10.90 -12.76
CA GLY A 255 1.75 11.57 -11.51
C GLY A 255 1.27 10.86 -10.23
N GLN A 256 0.90 9.58 -10.32
CA GLN A 256 0.40 8.79 -9.19
C GLN A 256 1.55 8.08 -8.47
N MET A 257 1.35 7.74 -7.19
CA MET A 257 2.43 7.23 -6.34
C MET A 257 2.65 5.72 -6.53
N SER A 258 3.91 5.31 -6.68
CA SER A 258 4.29 3.89 -6.64
C SER A 258 5.20 3.63 -5.45
N ILE A 259 4.86 2.59 -4.68
CA ILE A 259 5.74 2.05 -3.64
C ILE A 259 6.48 0.85 -4.24
N ILE A 260 7.79 0.96 -4.43
CA ILE A 260 8.61 -0.07 -5.06
C ILE A 260 9.19 -0.98 -3.96
N THR A 261 8.83 -2.27 -3.99
CA THR A 261 9.18 -3.23 -2.94
C THR A 261 9.85 -4.47 -3.52
N PRO A 262 11.11 -4.79 -3.17
CA PRO A 262 11.64 -6.11 -3.43
C PRO A 262 10.97 -7.14 -2.52
N PHE A 263 10.38 -8.18 -3.11
CA PHE A 263 9.90 -9.32 -2.33
C PHE A 263 11.02 -10.34 -2.20
N THR A 264 11.65 -10.39 -1.03
CA THR A 264 12.81 -11.26 -0.77
C THR A 264 12.56 -12.18 0.42
N LEU A 265 12.99 -13.43 0.29
CA LEU A 265 13.13 -14.36 1.39
C LEU A 265 14.61 -14.70 1.53
N MET A 266 15.17 -14.43 2.70
CA MET A 266 16.57 -14.68 3.05
C MET A 266 16.90 -16.17 2.86
N GLY A 267 17.95 -16.46 2.08
CA GLY A 267 18.35 -17.83 1.74
C GLY A 267 17.57 -18.49 0.60
N ALA A 268 16.59 -17.81 0.00
CA ALA A 268 15.86 -18.31 -1.17
C ALA A 268 15.93 -17.34 -2.35
N MET A 269 15.46 -16.10 -2.18
CA MET A 269 15.46 -15.07 -3.23
C MET A 269 16.42 -13.91 -2.96
N ALA A 270 17.09 -13.95 -1.81
CA ALA A 270 18.18 -13.06 -1.41
C ALA A 270 19.26 -13.89 -0.67
N PRO A 271 20.49 -13.35 -0.51
CA PRO A 271 21.52 -13.97 0.33
C PRO A 271 21.01 -14.32 1.73
N ILE A 272 21.72 -15.24 2.40
CA ILE A 272 21.38 -15.66 3.77
C ILE A 272 21.82 -14.64 4.84
N THR A 273 22.64 -13.66 4.46
CA THR A 273 23.17 -12.65 5.37
C THR A 273 22.28 -11.41 5.38
N VAL A 274 22.19 -10.71 6.51
CA VAL A 274 21.39 -9.47 6.63
C VAL A 274 21.90 -8.36 5.70
N ALA A 275 23.21 -8.32 5.45
CA ALA A 275 23.84 -7.28 4.64
C ALA A 275 23.76 -7.51 3.12
N GLY A 276 23.44 -8.74 2.67
CA GLY A 276 23.42 -9.13 1.26
C GLY A 276 21.99 -9.24 0.73
#